data_AF-A0A9D1ISF1-F1
#
_entry.id   AF-A0A9D1ISF1-F1
#
_cell.length_a   1.000
_cell.length_b   1.000
_cell.length_c   1.000
_cell.angle_alpha   90.00
_cell.angle_beta   90.00
_cell.angle_gamma   90.00
#
_symmetry.space_group_name_H-M   'P 1'
#
loop_
_entity.id
_entity.type
_entity.pdbx_description
1 polymer ?
#
loop_
_entity_poly.entity_id
_entity_poly.type
_entity_poly.pdbx_seq_one_letter_code
_entity_poly.pdbx_strand_id
1 'polypeptide(L)'
;MILYVDGNAARDGNGTKEMPYQSINDAAQAAMPGDEVLVAPGVYREYVNPKHPGREDARITYRSTQPLGAVITGAEEVKDWQLYRDTVWVCRIANSVFGTYNPYTTYVYGDWYFAGKTKHTGAVFLNDKMMYEASSLEDCLEAKPSECSWEPEFSVYQWFSRQDGEETVIYANFQGKNPNEEKVEINVRRECFLPSETGVDYITVSGFRIDKAATTWAPPAAYQDGMIGPHWSKGWIIEDCEISNSKCAGISLGKYLDPDNDHYFTTKHVKSPTQMERDAVCRGQYHGWLKEKVGSHIIRRCNIHHCEQGGIIGRMGGVFSLIEDNHIHHINNMMELGGAEIAGIKMHAAIDVTFRRNYIHHCTMGIWCDWEAQG
;
A
#
# COMPACT_ATOMS: atom_id res chain seq x y z
N MET A 1 -9.67 22.62 15.30
CA MET A 1 -10.27 21.84 16.42
C MET A 1 -9.41 20.60 16.65
N ILE A 2 -9.48 19.97 17.82
CA ILE A 2 -8.82 18.68 18.05
C ILE A 2 -9.90 17.61 18.11
N LEU A 3 -9.77 16.60 17.25
CA LEU A 3 -10.57 15.37 17.26
C LEU A 3 -9.73 14.26 17.90
N TYR A 4 -10.34 13.46 18.75
CA TYR A 4 -9.70 12.33 19.42
C TYR A 4 -10.25 11.01 18.88
N VAL A 5 -9.36 10.06 18.64
CA VAL A 5 -9.68 8.70 18.23
C VAL A 5 -9.04 7.73 19.22
N ASP A 6 -9.81 6.78 19.74
CA ASP A 6 -9.34 5.70 20.60
C ASP A 6 -10.15 4.43 20.30
N GLY A 7 -9.52 3.46 19.62
CA GLY A 7 -10.16 2.20 19.26
C GLY A 7 -10.53 1.33 20.47
N ASN A 8 -9.98 1.63 21.65
CA ASN A 8 -10.31 0.96 22.91
C ASN A 8 -11.40 1.70 23.71
N ALA A 9 -11.92 2.83 23.20
CA ALA A 9 -13.01 3.53 23.86
C ALA A 9 -14.22 2.62 24.00
N ALA A 10 -14.93 2.71 25.13
CA ALA A 10 -16.04 1.81 25.45
C ALA A 10 -17.23 1.93 24.48
N ARG A 11 -17.35 3.07 23.79
CA ARG A 11 -18.36 3.33 22.76
C ARG A 11 -17.84 4.39 21.80
N ASP A 12 -18.35 4.35 20.59
CA ASP A 12 -18.11 5.41 19.62
C ASP A 12 -18.72 6.75 20.08
N GLY A 13 -18.08 7.84 19.66
CA GLY A 13 -18.26 9.16 20.22
C GLY A 13 -18.42 10.26 19.18
N ASN A 14 -18.13 11.49 19.58
CA ASN A 14 -18.23 12.67 18.73
C ASN A 14 -16.86 13.35 18.50
N GLY A 15 -15.78 12.62 18.72
CA GLY A 15 -14.40 13.10 18.56
C GLY A 15 -13.92 14.03 19.67
N THR A 16 -14.68 14.23 20.74
CA THR A 16 -14.18 14.97 21.93
C THR A 16 -13.23 14.10 22.74
N LYS A 17 -12.46 14.70 23.66
CA LYS A 17 -11.55 13.94 24.52
C LYS A 17 -12.31 12.97 25.43
N GLU A 18 -13.50 13.35 25.87
CA GLU A 18 -14.36 12.55 26.75
C GLU A 18 -15.14 11.48 25.99
N MET A 19 -15.39 11.69 24.69
CA MET A 19 -16.07 10.75 23.80
C MET A 19 -15.36 10.72 22.44
N PRO A 20 -14.17 10.08 22.38
CA PRO A 20 -13.41 9.96 21.14
C PRO A 20 -14.16 9.08 20.13
N TYR A 21 -13.83 9.23 18.85
CA TYR A 21 -14.24 8.26 17.84
C TYR A 21 -13.54 6.92 18.06
N GLN A 22 -14.18 5.81 17.69
CA GLN A 22 -13.53 4.49 17.70
C GLN A 22 -12.71 4.23 16.43
N SER A 23 -13.11 4.77 15.28
CA SER A 23 -12.38 4.63 14.01
C SER A 23 -11.67 5.93 13.62
N ILE A 24 -10.55 5.78 12.93
CA ILE A 24 -9.83 6.93 12.35
C ILE A 24 -10.66 7.53 11.21
N ASN A 25 -11.35 6.68 10.43
CA ASN A 25 -12.13 7.12 9.30
C ASN A 25 -13.33 7.99 9.69
N ASP A 26 -13.99 7.74 10.83
CA ASP A 26 -15.07 8.61 11.32
C ASP A 26 -14.55 10.03 11.61
N ALA A 27 -13.36 10.14 12.21
CA ALA A 27 -12.68 11.42 12.35
C ALA A 27 -12.31 12.03 10.99
N ALA A 28 -11.87 11.21 10.04
CA ALA A 28 -11.53 11.65 8.68
C ALA A 28 -12.75 12.15 7.88
N GLN A 29 -13.95 11.66 8.20
CA GLN A 29 -15.21 12.16 7.64
C GLN A 29 -15.64 13.51 8.25
N ALA A 30 -15.19 13.81 9.47
CA ALA A 30 -15.57 15.01 10.22
C ALA A 30 -14.55 16.15 10.15
N ALA A 31 -13.26 15.83 9.97
CA ALA A 31 -12.16 16.78 10.03
C ALA A 31 -12.25 17.86 8.93
N MET A 32 -11.98 19.10 9.30
CA MET A 32 -12.01 20.29 8.44
C MET A 32 -10.64 20.99 8.44
N PRO A 33 -10.34 21.85 7.44
CA PRO A 33 -9.07 22.60 7.39
C PRO A 33 -8.69 23.25 8.72
N GLY A 34 -7.49 22.95 9.22
CA GLY A 34 -6.97 23.44 10.50
C GLY A 34 -7.27 22.54 11.70
N ASP A 35 -7.94 21.41 11.48
CA ASP A 35 -8.15 20.40 12.52
C ASP A 35 -6.96 19.46 12.68
N GLU A 36 -6.80 18.95 13.90
CA GLU A 36 -5.87 17.88 14.25
C GLU A 36 -6.66 16.68 14.78
N VAL A 37 -6.39 15.50 14.21
CA VAL A 37 -6.92 14.20 14.63
C VAL A 37 -5.82 13.48 15.41
N LEU A 38 -6.01 13.37 16.72
CA LEU A 38 -5.10 12.67 17.64
C LEU A 38 -5.57 11.25 17.86
N VAL A 39 -4.74 10.27 17.48
CA VAL A 39 -5.07 8.85 17.54
C VAL A 39 -4.32 8.18 18.69
N ALA A 40 -5.05 7.53 19.59
CA ALA A 40 -4.50 6.76 20.71
C ALA A 40 -3.78 5.49 20.21
N PRO A 41 -2.89 4.89 21.02
CA PRO A 41 -2.29 3.60 20.67
C PRO A 41 -3.35 2.50 20.49
N GLY A 42 -3.19 1.69 19.44
CA GLY A 42 -4.16 0.66 19.08
C GLY A 42 -3.93 0.11 17.67
N VAL A 43 -4.62 -0.99 17.35
CA VAL A 43 -4.64 -1.56 15.99
C VAL A 43 -5.98 -1.22 15.34
N TYR A 44 -5.90 -0.44 14.27
CA TYR A 44 -7.01 0.08 13.49
C TYR A 44 -7.07 -0.67 12.17
N ARG A 45 -7.97 -1.65 12.09
CA ARG A 45 -8.15 -2.54 10.93
C ARG A 45 -9.12 -1.93 9.93
N GLU A 46 -8.71 -0.84 9.30
CA GLU A 46 -9.59 0.00 8.49
C GLU A 46 -8.90 0.59 7.26
N TYR A 47 -9.72 1.14 6.36
CA TYR A 47 -9.30 2.00 5.27
C TYR A 47 -9.71 3.43 5.62
N VAL A 48 -8.72 4.30 5.83
CA VAL A 48 -8.93 5.72 6.15
C VAL A 48 -9.02 6.53 4.85
N ASN A 49 -10.16 7.18 4.67
CA ASN A 49 -10.48 7.99 3.49
C ASN A 49 -10.73 9.46 3.91
N PRO A 50 -9.69 10.30 3.95
CA PRO A 50 -9.85 11.73 4.20
C PRO A 50 -10.82 12.37 3.22
N LYS A 51 -11.90 12.97 3.75
CA LYS A 51 -12.99 13.51 2.92
C LYS A 51 -12.76 14.94 2.46
N HIS A 52 -12.18 15.76 3.33
CA HIS A 52 -12.05 17.21 3.11
C HIS A 52 -10.59 17.58 2.84
N PRO A 53 -10.29 18.43 1.84
CA PRO A 53 -8.96 18.98 1.66
C PRO A 53 -8.63 19.93 2.81
N GLY A 54 -7.37 19.98 3.23
CA GLY A 54 -6.82 21.09 4.00
C GLY A 54 -6.50 22.31 3.13
N ARG A 55 -5.83 23.30 3.72
CA ARG A 55 -5.25 24.45 3.01
C ARG A 55 -3.79 24.63 3.40
N GLU A 56 -3.03 25.36 2.59
CA GLU A 56 -1.62 25.66 2.85
C GLU A 56 -1.39 26.27 4.24
N ASP A 57 -2.30 27.17 4.66
CA ASP A 57 -2.30 27.85 5.96
C ASP A 57 -3.09 27.10 7.06
N ALA A 58 -3.81 26.02 6.70
CA ALA A 58 -4.71 25.29 7.57
C ALA A 58 -4.80 23.81 7.15
N ARG A 59 -3.70 23.07 7.35
CA ARG A 59 -3.60 21.64 7.08
C ARG A 59 -4.58 20.85 7.96
N ILE A 60 -5.03 19.70 7.48
CA ILE A 60 -5.64 18.69 8.36
C ILE A 60 -4.53 17.74 8.78
N THR A 61 -4.32 17.58 10.08
CA THR A 61 -3.24 16.76 10.62
C THR A 61 -3.79 15.52 11.28
N TYR A 62 -3.36 14.35 10.84
CA TYR A 62 -3.57 13.08 11.51
C TYR A 62 -2.27 12.71 12.22
N ARG A 63 -2.33 12.44 13.52
CA ARG A 63 -1.14 12.18 14.33
C ARG A 63 -1.39 11.06 15.33
N SER A 64 -0.48 10.09 15.38
CA SER A 64 -0.42 9.15 16.50
C SER A 64 0.07 9.87 17.76
N THR A 65 -0.68 9.76 18.85
CA THR A 65 -0.35 10.40 20.15
C THR A 65 0.91 9.84 20.78
N GLN A 66 1.22 8.57 20.49
CA GLN A 66 2.50 7.92 20.79
C GLN A 66 3.17 7.58 19.47
N PRO A 67 4.44 7.95 19.22
CA PRO A 67 5.15 7.56 18.01
C PRO A 67 5.04 6.05 17.75
N LEU A 68 4.53 5.69 16.58
CA LEU A 68 4.27 4.33 16.10
C LEU A 68 3.28 3.50 16.96
N GLY A 69 2.57 4.13 17.90
CA GLY A 69 1.61 3.47 18.80
C GLY A 69 0.27 3.16 18.14
N ALA A 70 -0.18 4.00 17.18
CA ALA A 70 -1.36 3.73 16.36
C ALA A 70 -0.93 2.98 15.09
N VAL A 71 -1.46 1.77 14.92
CA VAL A 71 -1.22 0.89 13.76
C VAL A 71 -2.44 0.92 12.86
N ILE A 72 -2.30 1.33 11.60
CA ILE A 72 -3.34 1.22 10.57
C ILE A 72 -3.00 0.01 9.70
N THR A 73 -3.93 -0.95 9.57
CA THR A 73 -3.65 -2.19 8.84
C THR A 73 -4.75 -2.62 7.87
N GLY A 74 -4.35 -3.01 6.67
CA GLY A 74 -5.23 -3.57 5.65
C GLY A 74 -5.54 -5.07 5.85
N ALA A 75 -5.00 -5.68 6.91
CA ALA A 75 -5.16 -7.11 7.19
C ALA A 75 -6.13 -7.42 8.35
N GLU A 76 -6.65 -8.64 8.34
CA GLU A 76 -7.45 -9.23 9.44
C GLU A 76 -6.73 -10.41 10.06
N GLU A 77 -6.89 -10.61 11.37
CA GLU A 77 -6.38 -11.78 12.08
C GLU A 77 -7.31 -12.98 11.91
N VAL A 78 -6.74 -14.16 11.71
CA VAL A 78 -7.47 -15.41 11.44
C VAL A 78 -7.03 -16.49 12.42
N LYS A 79 -7.99 -17.08 13.15
CA LYS A 79 -7.76 -18.04 14.26
C LYS A 79 -8.53 -19.36 14.13
N ASP A 80 -9.25 -19.55 13.04
CA ASP A 80 -10.09 -20.71 12.77
C ASP A 80 -9.45 -21.66 11.75
N TRP A 81 -8.11 -21.69 11.69
CA TRP A 81 -7.38 -22.60 10.82
C TRP A 81 -7.58 -24.04 11.25
N GLN A 82 -7.82 -24.91 10.28
CA GLN A 82 -7.95 -26.35 10.48
C GLN A 82 -6.73 -27.06 9.89
N LEU A 83 -6.19 -28.03 10.61
CA LEU A 83 -5.09 -28.83 10.08
C LEU A 83 -5.58 -29.59 8.85
N TYR A 84 -4.94 -29.34 7.70
CA TYR A 84 -5.28 -29.99 6.44
C TYR A 84 -4.47 -31.26 6.24
N ARG A 85 -3.13 -31.12 6.28
CA ARG A 85 -2.17 -32.23 6.13
C ARG A 85 -0.80 -31.80 6.62
N ASP A 86 -0.14 -32.65 7.41
CA ASP A 86 1.23 -32.45 7.90
C ASP A 86 1.45 -31.07 8.55
N THR A 87 2.11 -30.14 7.87
CA THR A 87 2.37 -28.78 8.34
C THR A 87 1.47 -27.72 7.68
N VAL A 88 0.58 -28.14 6.79
CA VAL A 88 -0.35 -27.29 6.05
C VAL A 88 -1.71 -27.22 6.74
N TRP A 89 -2.18 -26.00 6.92
CA TRP A 89 -3.47 -25.67 7.49
C TRP A 89 -4.35 -24.99 6.45
N VAL A 90 -5.67 -25.00 6.66
CA VAL A 90 -6.65 -24.39 5.78
C VAL A 90 -7.64 -23.55 6.57
N CYS A 91 -8.00 -22.37 6.04
CA CYS A 91 -9.13 -21.59 6.51
C CYS A 91 -10.07 -21.27 5.33
N ARG A 92 -11.31 -20.92 5.67
CA ARG A 92 -12.35 -20.57 4.69
C ARG A 92 -12.92 -19.21 5.09
N ILE A 93 -12.86 -18.25 4.18
CA ILE A 93 -13.29 -16.88 4.41
C ILE A 93 -14.43 -16.56 3.46
N ALA A 94 -15.57 -16.11 3.99
CA ALA A 94 -16.69 -15.67 3.17
C ALA A 94 -16.26 -14.50 2.26
N ASN A 95 -16.62 -14.54 0.99
CA ASN A 95 -16.24 -13.52 0.01
C ASN A 95 -16.79 -12.13 0.37
N SER A 96 -17.86 -12.06 1.15
CA SER A 96 -18.40 -10.80 1.69
C SER A 96 -17.42 -10.01 2.55
N VAL A 97 -16.44 -10.67 3.17
CA VAL A 97 -15.36 -10.01 3.95
C VAL A 97 -14.53 -9.07 3.07
N PHE A 98 -14.37 -9.42 1.80
CA PHE A 98 -13.58 -8.67 0.83
C PHE A 98 -14.39 -7.60 0.08
N GLY A 99 -15.72 -7.62 0.20
CA GLY A 99 -16.60 -6.69 -0.50
C GLY A 99 -16.43 -6.76 -2.03
N THR A 100 -16.15 -5.62 -2.66
CA THR A 100 -15.98 -5.52 -4.13
C THR A 100 -14.56 -5.81 -4.61
N TYR A 101 -13.62 -6.03 -3.70
CA TYR A 101 -12.20 -6.23 -4.00
C TYR A 101 -11.66 -7.43 -3.24
N ASN A 102 -11.49 -8.57 -3.92
CA ASN A 102 -10.92 -9.76 -3.30
C ASN A 102 -9.42 -9.90 -3.66
N PRO A 103 -8.49 -9.74 -2.69
CA PRO A 103 -7.07 -9.88 -2.93
C PRO A 103 -6.67 -11.26 -3.46
N TYR A 104 -7.45 -12.31 -3.17
CA TYR A 104 -7.17 -13.70 -3.54
C TYR A 104 -7.73 -14.11 -4.90
N THR A 105 -8.35 -13.17 -5.63
CA THR A 105 -8.75 -13.34 -7.03
C THR A 105 -8.21 -12.24 -7.94
N THR A 106 -7.59 -11.22 -7.37
CA THR A 106 -7.00 -10.10 -8.10
C THR A 106 -5.52 -10.36 -8.35
N TYR A 107 -5.14 -10.53 -9.61
CA TYR A 107 -3.74 -10.72 -9.99
C TYR A 107 -2.92 -9.43 -9.88
N VAL A 108 -1.66 -9.55 -9.49
CA VAL A 108 -0.65 -8.52 -9.76
C VAL A 108 -0.28 -8.63 -11.24
N TYR A 109 -0.76 -7.69 -12.04
CA TYR A 109 -0.52 -7.68 -13.48
C TYR A 109 -0.78 -6.31 -14.09
N GLY A 110 -0.12 -6.01 -15.21
CA GLY A 110 -0.38 -4.80 -15.98
C GLY A 110 0.74 -4.49 -16.96
N ASP A 111 0.72 -3.27 -17.47
CA ASP A 111 1.75 -2.76 -18.37
C ASP A 111 3.14 -2.91 -17.74
N TRP A 112 4.13 -3.33 -18.53
CA TRP A 112 5.50 -3.61 -18.11
C TRP A 112 5.69 -4.65 -17.00
N TYR A 113 4.67 -5.44 -16.68
CA TYR A 113 4.82 -6.61 -15.83
C TYR A 113 5.30 -7.83 -16.64
N PHE A 114 6.35 -8.51 -16.18
CA PHE A 114 7.05 -9.56 -16.95
C PHE A 114 6.98 -10.95 -16.30
N ALA A 115 6.55 -11.06 -15.05
CA ALA A 115 6.49 -12.33 -14.32
C ALA A 115 5.23 -13.18 -14.60
N GLY A 116 4.36 -12.72 -15.52
CA GLY A 116 3.11 -13.41 -15.90
C GLY A 116 2.03 -13.38 -14.81
N LYS A 117 0.77 -13.70 -15.15
CA LYS A 117 -0.35 -13.71 -14.18
C LYS A 117 -0.27 -14.91 -13.23
N THR A 118 0.66 -14.87 -12.28
CA THR A 118 0.99 -15.98 -11.38
C THR A 118 0.83 -15.64 -9.91
N LYS A 119 0.77 -14.35 -9.56
CA LYS A 119 0.66 -13.87 -8.18
C LYS A 119 -0.58 -13.00 -8.01
N HIS A 120 -1.19 -13.08 -6.85
CA HIS A 120 -2.35 -12.29 -6.47
C HIS A 120 -1.97 -11.15 -5.53
N THR A 121 -2.86 -10.18 -5.34
CA THR A 121 -2.62 -9.07 -4.40
C THR A 121 -2.78 -9.50 -2.93
N GLY A 122 -3.32 -10.70 -2.71
CA GLY A 122 -3.40 -11.36 -1.41
C GLY A 122 -2.03 -11.69 -0.80
N ALA A 123 -2.05 -11.89 0.51
CA ALA A 123 -0.89 -12.30 1.30
C ALA A 123 -1.36 -12.91 2.62
N VAL A 124 -0.63 -13.93 3.09
CA VAL A 124 -0.73 -14.45 4.45
C VAL A 124 0.49 -13.98 5.23
N PHE A 125 0.31 -13.59 6.48
CA PHE A 125 1.37 -13.13 7.37
C PHE A 125 1.48 -14.05 8.57
N LEU A 126 2.69 -14.44 8.93
CA LEU A 126 3.00 -15.18 10.16
C LEU A 126 3.89 -14.29 11.03
N ASN A 127 3.38 -13.89 12.19
CA ASN A 127 4.06 -12.99 13.13
C ASN A 127 4.62 -11.75 12.44
N ASP A 128 3.75 -11.06 11.70
CA ASP A 128 4.04 -9.84 10.93
C ASP A 128 4.96 -10.03 9.70
N LYS A 129 5.38 -11.26 9.37
CA LYS A 129 6.21 -11.55 8.19
C LYS A 129 5.38 -12.14 7.05
N MET A 130 5.48 -11.54 5.86
CA MET A 130 4.76 -11.96 4.66
C MET A 130 5.23 -13.33 4.16
N MET A 131 4.29 -14.26 3.96
CA MET A 131 4.52 -15.59 3.39
C MET A 131 4.45 -15.56 1.86
N TYR A 132 5.11 -16.54 1.22
CA TYR A 132 5.22 -16.65 -0.24
C TYR A 132 4.00 -17.32 -0.84
N GLU A 133 3.63 -16.93 -2.05
CA GLU A 133 2.48 -17.50 -2.74
C GLU A 133 2.90 -18.71 -3.59
N ALA A 134 2.32 -19.87 -3.34
CA ALA A 134 2.52 -21.07 -4.14
C ALA A 134 1.63 -21.06 -5.39
N SER A 135 2.14 -21.59 -6.51
CA SER A 135 1.39 -21.66 -7.78
C SER A 135 0.27 -22.72 -7.78
N SER A 136 0.35 -23.69 -6.86
CA SER A 136 -0.62 -24.77 -6.69
C SER A 136 -0.69 -25.24 -5.23
N LEU A 137 -1.71 -26.03 -4.90
CA LEU A 137 -1.79 -26.67 -3.58
C LEU A 137 -0.64 -27.67 -3.40
N GLU A 138 -0.27 -28.38 -4.45
CA GLU A 138 0.86 -29.31 -4.46
C GLU A 138 2.18 -28.59 -4.13
N ASP A 139 2.43 -27.43 -4.73
CA ASP A 139 3.62 -26.62 -4.43
C ASP A 139 3.60 -26.14 -2.97
N CYS A 140 2.43 -25.74 -2.44
CA CYS A 140 2.27 -25.32 -1.04
C CYS A 140 2.55 -26.47 -0.04
N LEU A 141 2.13 -27.70 -0.40
CA LEU A 141 2.43 -28.91 0.37
C LEU A 141 3.93 -29.23 0.34
N GLU A 142 4.58 -29.11 -0.81
CA GLU A 142 6.01 -29.39 -0.97
C GLU A 142 6.90 -28.29 -0.35
N ALA A 143 6.46 -27.03 -0.41
CA ALA A 143 7.09 -25.86 0.18
C ALA A 143 8.60 -25.72 -0.16
N LYS A 144 8.95 -25.89 -1.44
CA LYS A 144 10.34 -25.73 -1.89
C LYS A 144 10.83 -24.29 -1.68
N PRO A 145 12.06 -24.08 -1.19
CA PRO A 145 12.68 -22.76 -1.15
C PRO A 145 12.72 -22.11 -2.54
N SER A 146 12.41 -20.82 -2.61
CA SER A 146 12.59 -19.96 -3.77
C SER A 146 14.05 -19.51 -3.88
N GLU A 147 14.75 -19.99 -4.90
CA GLU A 147 16.15 -19.67 -5.15
C GLU A 147 16.38 -18.20 -5.55
N CYS A 148 15.38 -17.53 -6.13
CA CYS A 148 15.50 -16.13 -6.53
C CYS A 148 15.30 -15.17 -5.35
N SER A 149 14.71 -15.63 -4.25
CA SER A 149 14.48 -14.77 -3.09
C SER A 149 15.78 -14.40 -2.39
N TRP A 150 15.79 -13.22 -1.78
CA TRP A 150 16.87 -12.79 -0.90
C TRP A 150 16.84 -13.47 0.47
N GLU A 151 15.75 -14.19 0.79
CA GLU A 151 15.62 -15.01 2.00
C GLU A 151 15.14 -16.45 1.68
N PRO A 152 15.96 -17.27 1.00
CA PRO A 152 15.54 -18.61 0.58
C PRO A 152 15.08 -19.49 1.75
N GLU A 153 15.70 -19.40 2.94
CA GLU A 153 15.29 -20.24 4.08
C GLU A 153 13.88 -19.91 4.59
N PHE A 154 13.44 -18.65 4.46
CA PHE A 154 12.09 -18.26 4.87
C PHE A 154 11.04 -18.51 3.77
N SER A 155 11.47 -18.66 2.52
CA SER A 155 10.55 -18.85 1.39
C SER A 155 9.77 -20.18 1.36
N VAL A 156 10.04 -21.07 2.31
CA VAL A 156 9.27 -22.30 2.56
C VAL A 156 7.94 -22.04 3.28
N TYR A 157 7.75 -20.87 3.89
CA TYR A 157 6.46 -20.47 4.44
C TYR A 157 5.58 -20.00 3.29
N GLN A 158 4.76 -20.91 2.77
CA GLN A 158 3.99 -20.71 1.55
C GLN A 158 2.48 -20.74 1.80
N TRP A 159 1.72 -20.07 0.96
CA TRP A 159 0.26 -20.12 0.95
C TRP A 159 -0.29 -20.26 -0.48
N PHE A 160 -1.47 -20.85 -0.61
CA PHE A 160 -2.20 -21.00 -1.87
C PHE A 160 -3.68 -20.74 -1.61
N SER A 161 -4.37 -20.05 -2.52
CA SER A 161 -5.81 -19.84 -2.40
C SER A 161 -6.59 -20.30 -3.62
N ARG A 162 -7.85 -20.67 -3.40
CA ARG A 162 -8.82 -20.92 -4.47
C ARG A 162 -10.21 -20.48 -4.05
N GLN A 163 -11.08 -20.25 -5.03
CA GLN A 163 -12.49 -20.00 -4.80
C GLN A 163 -13.25 -21.33 -4.68
N ASP A 164 -14.17 -21.40 -3.72
CA ASP A 164 -15.09 -22.52 -3.51
C ASP A 164 -16.49 -21.97 -3.19
N GLY A 165 -17.30 -21.77 -4.23
CA GLY A 165 -18.58 -21.09 -4.13
C GLY A 165 -18.41 -19.62 -3.70
N GLU A 166 -19.05 -19.25 -2.60
CA GLU A 166 -19.02 -17.89 -2.02
C GLU A 166 -17.89 -17.71 -0.99
N GLU A 167 -16.92 -18.61 -0.97
CA GLU A 167 -15.80 -18.59 -0.04
C GLU A 167 -14.45 -18.59 -0.76
N THR A 168 -13.50 -17.87 -0.17
CA THR A 168 -12.08 -17.96 -0.47
C THR A 168 -11.46 -18.96 0.49
N VAL A 169 -10.90 -20.04 -0.05
CA VAL A 169 -10.22 -21.08 0.73
C VAL A 169 -8.72 -20.83 0.65
N ILE A 170 -8.07 -20.65 1.79
CA ILE A 170 -6.63 -20.36 1.88
C ILE A 170 -5.95 -21.55 2.58
N TYR A 171 -4.96 -22.12 1.92
CA TYR A 171 -4.06 -23.14 2.44
C TYR A 171 -2.72 -22.48 2.75
N ALA A 172 -2.11 -22.78 3.89
CA ALA A 172 -0.83 -22.23 4.26
C ALA A 172 0.04 -23.25 5.00
N ASN A 173 1.31 -23.36 4.58
CA ASN A 173 2.31 -24.20 5.19
C ASN A 173 3.05 -23.43 6.28
N PHE A 174 2.73 -23.74 7.53
CA PHE A 174 3.28 -23.05 8.71
C PHE A 174 4.52 -23.75 9.30
N GLN A 175 5.10 -24.73 8.58
CA GLN A 175 6.36 -25.39 8.94
C GLN A 175 6.35 -25.95 10.39
N GLY A 176 5.21 -26.52 10.80
CA GLY A 176 5.02 -27.12 12.12
C GLY A 176 4.52 -26.19 13.21
N LYS A 177 4.38 -24.89 12.93
CA LYS A 177 3.73 -23.94 13.85
C LYS A 177 2.21 -24.09 13.84
N ASN A 178 1.58 -23.84 14.98
CA ASN A 178 0.13 -23.80 15.09
C ASN A 178 -0.39 -22.38 14.79
N PRO A 179 -1.05 -22.14 13.64
CA PRO A 179 -1.50 -20.80 13.25
C PRO A 179 -2.57 -20.22 14.19
N ASN A 180 -3.23 -21.04 15.01
CA ASN A 180 -4.22 -20.56 15.98
C ASN A 180 -3.57 -20.06 17.28
N GLU A 181 -2.31 -20.45 17.55
CA GLU A 181 -1.51 -19.94 18.67
C GLU A 181 -0.63 -18.75 18.26
N GLU A 182 -0.13 -18.76 17.03
CA GLU A 182 0.68 -17.70 16.45
C GLU A 182 -0.19 -16.52 15.97
N LYS A 183 0.42 -15.36 15.69
CA LYS A 183 -0.28 -14.24 15.06
C LYS A 183 -0.32 -14.46 13.55
N VAL A 184 -1.46 -14.91 13.04
CA VAL A 184 -1.68 -15.10 11.60
C VAL A 184 -2.70 -14.10 11.08
N GLU A 185 -2.28 -13.32 10.07
CA GLU A 185 -3.11 -12.30 9.44
C GLU A 185 -3.20 -12.53 7.93
N ILE A 186 -4.26 -12.04 7.31
CA ILE A 186 -4.47 -12.11 5.87
C ILE A 186 -4.77 -10.72 5.31
N ASN A 187 -4.26 -10.40 4.12
CA ASN A 187 -4.65 -9.18 3.42
C ASN A 187 -6.17 -9.19 3.15
N VAL A 188 -6.84 -8.06 3.39
CA VAL A 188 -8.26 -7.85 3.08
C VAL A 188 -8.47 -6.58 2.26
N ARG A 189 -7.87 -5.47 2.68
CA ARG A 189 -8.06 -4.15 2.08
C ARG A 189 -6.93 -3.81 1.11
N ARG A 190 -7.28 -3.07 0.06
CA ARG A 190 -6.36 -2.59 -0.97
C ARG A 190 -5.43 -1.50 -0.44
N GLU A 191 -5.99 -0.48 0.19
CA GLU A 191 -5.27 0.67 0.76
C GLU A 191 -5.52 0.82 2.27
N CYS A 192 -4.62 1.52 2.96
CA CYS A 192 -4.76 1.84 4.39
C CYS A 192 -5.12 3.31 4.64
N PHE A 193 -4.43 4.25 3.98
CA PHE A 193 -4.68 5.68 4.13
C PHE A 193 -4.59 6.38 2.77
N LEU A 194 -5.69 6.45 2.05
CA LEU A 194 -5.73 7.01 0.70
C LEU A 194 -7.08 7.70 0.49
N PRO A 195 -7.14 8.96 0.04
CA PRO A 195 -8.42 9.56 -0.34
C PRO A 195 -9.04 8.81 -1.53
N SER A 196 -10.36 8.59 -1.51
CA SER A 196 -11.07 8.03 -2.68
C SER A 196 -11.21 9.05 -3.81
N GLU A 197 -11.21 10.34 -3.46
CA GLU A 197 -11.31 11.48 -4.38
C GLU A 197 -9.95 12.15 -4.58
N THR A 198 -9.73 12.71 -5.77
CA THR A 198 -8.53 13.52 -6.04
C THR A 198 -8.64 14.92 -5.43
N GLY A 199 -7.52 15.65 -5.31
CA GLY A 199 -7.52 17.03 -4.84
C GLY A 199 -7.84 17.21 -3.35
N VAL A 200 -7.70 16.15 -2.55
CA VAL A 200 -7.77 16.24 -1.08
C VAL A 200 -6.42 16.77 -0.57
N ASP A 201 -6.18 18.06 -0.77
CA ASP A 201 -4.88 18.72 -0.57
C ASP A 201 -4.48 18.88 0.91
N TYR A 202 -3.21 19.18 1.15
CA TYR A 202 -2.66 19.69 2.42
C TYR A 202 -3.01 18.85 3.66
N ILE A 203 -2.94 17.53 3.52
CA ILE A 203 -3.01 16.58 4.65
C ILE A 203 -1.62 16.34 5.23
N THR A 204 -1.54 16.19 6.56
CA THR A 204 -0.34 15.72 7.26
C THR A 204 -0.66 14.40 7.94
N VAL A 205 0.16 13.37 7.70
CA VAL A 205 0.07 12.06 8.36
C VAL A 205 1.38 11.84 9.11
N SER A 206 1.31 11.75 10.44
CA SER A 206 2.50 11.76 11.29
C SER A 206 2.50 10.68 12.37
N GLY A 207 3.60 9.94 12.47
CA GLY A 207 3.87 9.08 13.61
C GLY A 207 3.14 7.74 13.64
N PHE A 208 2.54 7.30 12.53
CA PHE A 208 1.80 6.03 12.46
C PHE A 208 2.69 4.86 12.07
N ARG A 209 2.32 3.65 12.50
CA ARG A 209 2.67 2.44 11.76
C ARG A 209 1.53 2.14 10.79
N ILE A 210 1.85 1.95 9.52
CA ILE A 210 0.88 1.64 8.47
C ILE A 210 1.39 0.38 7.77
N ASP A 211 0.63 -0.71 7.84
CA ASP A 211 1.09 -2.00 7.32
C ASP A 211 0.03 -2.81 6.57
N LYS A 212 0.53 -3.76 5.77
CA LYS A 212 -0.25 -4.84 5.14
C LYS A 212 -1.38 -4.34 4.24
N ALA A 213 -1.04 -4.10 2.97
CA ALA A 213 -1.99 -3.62 1.98
C ALA A 213 -1.94 -4.46 0.70
N ALA A 214 -3.10 -4.78 0.15
CA ALA A 214 -3.25 -5.50 -1.11
C ALA A 214 -3.19 -4.56 -2.33
N THR A 215 -2.20 -3.68 -2.41
CA THR A 215 -2.10 -2.72 -3.52
C THR A 215 -1.81 -3.41 -4.85
N THR A 216 -2.20 -2.78 -5.94
CA THR A 216 -2.04 -3.32 -7.30
C THR A 216 -0.73 -2.91 -7.98
N TRP A 217 -0.40 -3.58 -9.08
CA TRP A 217 0.74 -3.20 -9.92
C TRP A 217 0.51 -1.80 -10.50
N ALA A 218 1.45 -0.89 -10.27
CA ALA A 218 1.27 0.53 -10.51
C ALA A 218 2.26 1.11 -11.54
N PRO A 219 2.15 0.75 -12.83
CA PRO A 219 2.94 1.32 -13.92
C PRO A 219 2.50 2.76 -14.24
N PRO A 220 3.32 3.54 -14.96
CA PRO A 220 3.09 4.97 -15.12
C PRO A 220 1.86 5.32 -16.00
N ALA A 221 1.47 4.41 -16.89
CA ALA A 221 0.26 4.51 -17.72
C ALA A 221 -1.01 3.95 -17.04
N ALA A 222 -1.00 3.66 -15.74
CA ALA A 222 -2.16 3.14 -15.00
C ALA A 222 -2.48 3.98 -13.77
N TYR A 223 -3.64 3.72 -13.14
CA TYR A 223 -3.87 4.20 -11.79
C TYR A 223 -2.77 3.66 -10.87
N GLN A 224 -2.18 4.55 -10.07
CA GLN A 224 -1.11 4.18 -9.16
C GLN A 224 -1.60 4.34 -7.74
N ASP A 225 -2.19 3.26 -7.22
CA ASP A 225 -2.48 3.13 -5.80
C ASP A 225 -1.21 2.92 -4.99
N GLY A 226 -1.37 2.97 -3.67
CA GLY A 226 -0.34 2.67 -2.69
C GLY A 226 -1.03 2.42 -1.35
N MET A 227 -0.28 1.88 -0.39
CA MET A 227 -0.82 1.67 0.95
C MET A 227 -1.20 3.01 1.60
N ILE A 228 -0.41 4.04 1.31
CA ILE A 228 -0.69 5.44 1.63
C ILE A 228 -0.34 6.35 0.44
N GLY A 229 -1.10 7.43 0.25
CA GLY A 229 -0.77 8.43 -0.75
C GLY A 229 -1.72 9.63 -0.79
N PRO A 230 -1.35 10.69 -1.54
CA PRO A 230 -2.12 11.90 -1.69
C PRO A 230 -3.26 11.79 -2.71
N HIS A 231 -3.24 10.74 -3.55
CA HIS A 231 -4.15 10.51 -4.68
C HIS A 231 -4.39 11.78 -5.53
N TRP A 232 -3.37 12.16 -6.32
CA TRP A 232 -3.46 13.31 -7.23
C TRP A 232 -3.95 14.60 -6.54
N SER A 233 -3.15 15.06 -5.58
CA SER A 233 -3.42 16.28 -4.81
C SER A 233 -2.13 17.06 -4.59
N LYS A 234 -2.17 18.08 -3.75
CA LYS A 234 -1.03 18.95 -3.46
C LYS A 234 -0.66 18.99 -1.99
N GLY A 235 0.63 19.12 -1.71
CA GLY A 235 1.10 19.67 -0.44
C GLY A 235 1.05 18.71 0.75
N TRP A 236 0.79 17.43 0.54
CA TRP A 236 0.83 16.43 1.62
C TRP A 236 2.18 16.35 2.34
N ILE A 237 2.13 16.01 3.63
CA ILE A 237 3.29 15.64 4.43
C ILE A 237 3.04 14.23 4.99
N ILE A 238 3.94 13.29 4.71
CA ILE A 238 3.98 11.97 5.35
C ILE A 238 5.30 11.90 6.11
N GLU A 239 5.23 11.83 7.43
CA GLU A 239 6.41 11.93 8.27
C GLU A 239 6.42 11.05 9.51
N ASP A 240 7.61 10.63 9.94
CA ASP A 240 7.80 9.85 11.17
C ASP A 240 6.99 8.54 11.21
N CYS A 241 6.67 7.98 10.04
CA CYS A 241 5.86 6.76 9.90
C CYS A 241 6.71 5.51 9.66
N GLU A 242 6.21 4.36 10.12
CA GLU A 242 6.66 3.05 9.66
C GLU A 242 5.67 2.53 8.62
N ILE A 243 6.16 2.15 7.44
CA ILE A 243 5.36 1.79 6.27
C ILE A 243 5.88 0.45 5.76
N SER A 244 5.08 -0.61 5.89
CA SER A 244 5.56 -1.95 5.52
C SER A 244 4.54 -2.92 4.96
N ASN A 245 5.03 -4.01 4.36
CA ASN A 245 4.22 -5.15 3.96
C ASN A 245 3.14 -4.82 2.90
N SER A 246 3.44 -3.88 2.00
CA SER A 246 2.57 -3.62 0.86
C SER A 246 2.84 -4.60 -0.28
N LYS A 247 1.80 -5.21 -0.85
CA LYS A 247 1.96 -6.19 -1.92
C LYS A 247 2.54 -5.58 -3.20
N CYS A 248 2.37 -4.28 -3.43
CA CYS A 248 3.09 -3.55 -4.47
C CYS A 248 3.75 -2.31 -3.86
N ALA A 249 3.06 -1.18 -3.81
CA ALA A 249 3.64 0.10 -3.42
C ALA A 249 3.37 0.48 -1.97
N GLY A 250 4.40 0.88 -1.23
CA GLY A 250 4.26 1.48 0.10
C GLY A 250 3.61 2.86 0.02
N ILE A 251 4.34 3.84 -0.47
CA ILE A 251 3.83 5.20 -0.74
C ILE A 251 3.62 5.39 -2.23
N SER A 252 2.43 5.84 -2.62
CA SER A 252 2.19 6.33 -3.98
C SER A 252 2.12 7.85 -3.99
N LEU A 253 2.90 8.48 -4.86
CA LEU A 253 2.77 9.87 -5.32
C LEU A 253 2.34 9.87 -6.80
N GLY A 254 1.62 8.84 -7.21
CA GLY A 254 1.32 8.56 -8.60
C GLY A 254 0.08 9.24 -9.16
N LYS A 255 -0.24 8.88 -10.41
CA LYS A 255 -1.38 9.46 -11.11
C LYS A 255 -2.72 8.79 -10.71
N TYR A 256 -3.77 9.59 -10.81
CA TYR A 256 -5.18 9.19 -10.72
C TYR A 256 -5.58 8.17 -11.81
N LEU A 257 -6.73 7.54 -11.61
CA LEU A 257 -7.35 6.66 -12.59
C LEU A 257 -7.85 7.45 -13.80
N ASP A 258 -7.36 7.09 -14.98
CA ASP A 258 -7.82 7.62 -16.25
C ASP A 258 -8.31 6.45 -17.11
N PRO A 259 -9.63 6.24 -17.25
CA PRO A 259 -10.19 5.06 -17.93
C PRO A 259 -9.76 4.90 -19.40
N ASP A 260 -9.32 5.97 -20.05
CA ASP A 260 -8.85 5.92 -21.44
C ASP A 260 -7.35 5.59 -21.56
N ASN A 261 -6.64 5.54 -20.44
CA ASN A 261 -5.20 5.29 -20.37
C ASN A 261 -4.86 4.04 -19.56
N ASP A 262 -5.66 3.73 -18.54
CA ASP A 262 -5.41 2.69 -17.55
C ASP A 262 -5.16 1.30 -18.14
N HIS A 263 -3.93 0.82 -17.97
CA HIS A 263 -3.47 -0.48 -18.50
C HIS A 263 -3.90 -0.74 -19.95
N TYR A 264 -3.91 0.33 -20.76
CA TYR A 264 -4.54 0.27 -22.07
C TYR A 264 -3.83 -0.71 -23.00
N PHE A 265 -2.50 -0.80 -22.93
CA PHE A 265 -1.76 -1.80 -23.70
C PHE A 265 -2.15 -3.22 -23.28
N THR A 266 -2.16 -3.48 -21.97
CA THR A 266 -2.50 -4.79 -21.41
C THR A 266 -3.93 -5.24 -21.69
N THR A 267 -4.89 -4.30 -21.74
CA THR A 267 -6.32 -4.63 -21.86
C THR A 267 -6.86 -4.52 -23.28
N LYS A 268 -6.33 -3.60 -24.10
CA LYS A 268 -6.82 -3.35 -25.47
C LYS A 268 -5.88 -3.89 -26.55
N HIS A 269 -4.58 -3.99 -26.27
CA HIS A 269 -3.56 -4.41 -27.23
C HIS A 269 -3.51 -3.59 -28.54
N VAL A 270 -3.89 -2.31 -28.48
CA VAL A 270 -3.93 -1.42 -29.68
C VAL A 270 -2.69 -0.51 -29.78
N LYS A 271 -2.20 0.01 -28.65
CA LYS A 271 -1.04 0.90 -28.58
C LYS A 271 -0.03 0.36 -27.58
N SER A 272 1.26 0.56 -27.83
CA SER A 272 2.33 0.14 -26.91
C SER A 272 2.25 0.92 -25.59
N PRO A 273 2.74 0.36 -24.47
CA PRO A 273 2.65 1.03 -23.18
C PRO A 273 3.48 2.33 -23.18
N THR A 274 4.60 2.38 -23.92
CA THR A 274 5.38 3.60 -24.16
C THR A 274 4.59 4.70 -24.87
N GLN A 275 3.69 4.34 -25.79
CA GLN A 275 2.83 5.35 -26.42
C GLN A 275 1.77 5.86 -25.45
N MET A 276 1.20 4.98 -24.64
CA MET A 276 0.23 5.34 -23.61
C MET A 276 0.85 6.23 -22.53
N GLU A 277 2.13 6.05 -22.21
CA GLU A 277 2.85 6.93 -21.28
C GLU A 277 2.94 8.38 -21.80
N ARG A 278 3.31 8.55 -23.07
CA ARG A 278 3.32 9.88 -23.70
C ARG A 278 1.92 10.50 -23.74
N ASP A 279 0.91 9.70 -24.06
CA ASP A 279 -0.49 10.15 -24.06
C ASP A 279 -0.90 10.58 -22.63
N ALA A 280 -0.43 9.88 -21.59
CA ALA A 280 -0.70 10.21 -20.19
C ALA A 280 -0.17 11.61 -19.80
N VAL A 281 0.94 12.08 -20.39
CA VAL A 281 1.51 13.42 -20.13
C VAL A 281 0.57 14.49 -20.70
N CYS A 282 0.19 14.35 -21.96
CA CYS A 282 -0.74 15.26 -22.62
C CYS A 282 -2.09 15.30 -21.88
N ARG A 283 -2.63 14.13 -21.51
CA ARG A 283 -3.90 14.03 -20.76
C ARG A 283 -3.79 14.64 -19.37
N GLY A 284 -2.67 14.40 -18.67
CA GLY A 284 -2.37 15.05 -17.40
C GLY A 284 -2.47 16.57 -17.46
N GLN A 285 -1.92 17.19 -18.50
CA GLN A 285 -2.02 18.65 -18.73
C GLN A 285 -3.49 19.10 -18.87
N TYR A 286 -4.31 18.38 -19.63
CA TYR A 286 -5.76 18.68 -19.74
C TYR A 286 -6.51 18.46 -18.41
N HIS A 287 -6.09 17.49 -17.61
CA HIS A 287 -6.69 17.15 -16.32
C HIS A 287 -6.07 17.93 -15.14
N GLY A 288 -5.33 18.99 -15.41
CA GLY A 288 -4.87 19.94 -14.39
C GLY A 288 -3.57 19.56 -13.69
N TRP A 289 -2.66 18.82 -14.34
CA TRP A 289 -1.28 18.63 -13.89
C TRP A 289 -0.49 19.95 -13.99
N LEU A 290 -0.71 20.79 -12.99
CA LEU A 290 -0.13 22.12 -12.84
C LEU A 290 0.52 22.21 -11.46
N LYS A 291 1.59 22.99 -11.32
CA LYS A 291 2.29 23.21 -10.03
C LYS A 291 1.35 23.74 -8.95
N GLU A 292 0.32 24.47 -9.35
CA GLU A 292 -0.69 25.04 -8.46
C GLU A 292 -1.57 23.96 -7.83
N LYS A 293 -1.70 22.78 -8.45
CA LYS A 293 -2.70 21.75 -8.10
C LYS A 293 -2.15 20.38 -7.72
N VAL A 294 -0.94 20.02 -8.14
CA VAL A 294 -0.41 18.65 -7.97
C VAL A 294 1.04 18.70 -7.49
N GLY A 295 1.39 17.76 -6.60
CA GLY A 295 2.75 17.57 -6.11
C GLY A 295 3.10 18.47 -4.93
N SER A 296 4.35 18.91 -4.84
CA SER A 296 4.89 19.66 -3.70
C SER A 296 4.70 18.93 -2.37
N HIS A 297 4.84 17.60 -2.38
CA HIS A 297 4.71 16.76 -1.21
C HIS A 297 6.02 16.72 -0.41
N ILE A 298 5.94 16.36 0.86
CA ILE A 298 7.10 16.09 1.70
C ILE A 298 6.97 14.69 2.29
N ILE A 299 7.93 13.83 1.98
CA ILE A 299 8.06 12.49 2.56
C ILE A 299 9.34 12.46 3.37
N ARG A 300 9.24 12.36 4.70
CA ARG A 300 10.44 12.47 5.53
C ARG A 300 10.45 11.65 6.81
N ARG A 301 11.64 11.19 7.20
CA ARG A 301 11.85 10.44 8.46
C ARG A 301 10.97 9.20 8.57
N CYS A 302 10.57 8.62 7.43
CA CYS A 302 9.82 7.38 7.41
C CYS A 302 10.78 6.18 7.34
N ASN A 303 10.36 5.06 7.93
CA ASN A 303 10.97 3.75 7.71
C ASN A 303 10.05 2.95 6.77
N ILE A 304 10.51 2.64 5.56
CA ILE A 304 9.71 2.07 4.47
C ILE A 304 10.33 0.74 4.05
N HIS A 305 9.62 -0.37 4.25
CA HIS A 305 10.21 -1.68 3.99
C HIS A 305 9.27 -2.82 3.65
N HIS A 306 9.82 -3.92 3.13
CA HIS A 306 9.07 -5.15 2.82
C HIS A 306 7.86 -4.83 1.90
N CYS A 307 8.12 -4.08 0.83
CA CYS A 307 7.13 -3.78 -0.21
C CYS A 307 7.62 -4.38 -1.53
N GLU A 308 6.74 -5.02 -2.31
CA GLU A 308 7.20 -5.89 -3.40
C GLU A 308 7.29 -5.24 -4.78
N GLN A 309 6.74 -4.04 -4.99
CA GLN A 309 7.00 -3.21 -6.18
C GLN A 309 7.93 -2.05 -5.85
N GLY A 310 7.55 -1.20 -4.90
CA GLY A 310 8.36 -0.03 -4.56
C GLY A 310 8.07 0.54 -3.18
N GLY A 311 9.10 1.13 -2.57
CA GLY A 311 8.94 1.86 -1.31
C GLY A 311 8.15 3.16 -1.55
N ILE A 312 8.61 3.95 -2.52
CA ILE A 312 7.92 5.15 -3.02
C ILE A 312 7.81 5.05 -4.54
N ILE A 313 6.60 5.13 -5.08
CA ILE A 313 6.38 5.17 -6.53
C ILE A 313 5.62 6.43 -6.92
N GLY A 314 5.72 6.84 -8.19
CA GLY A 314 4.80 7.83 -8.72
C GLY A 314 5.12 8.29 -10.12
N ARG A 315 4.08 8.57 -10.89
CA ARG A 315 4.10 9.25 -12.17
C ARG A 315 3.36 10.57 -12.01
N MET A 316 3.97 11.71 -12.38
CA MET A 316 3.39 13.07 -12.38
C MET A 316 3.01 13.63 -11.01
N GLY A 317 2.30 12.85 -10.19
CA GLY A 317 1.76 13.30 -8.90
C GLY A 317 2.82 13.78 -7.92
N GLY A 318 4.08 13.34 -8.07
CA GLY A 318 5.17 13.69 -7.18
C GLY A 318 6.02 14.89 -7.59
N VAL A 319 5.69 15.64 -8.64
CA VAL A 319 6.48 16.84 -9.05
C VAL A 319 6.70 17.82 -7.89
N PHE A 320 7.84 18.53 -7.88
CA PHE A 320 8.22 19.53 -6.88
C PHE A 320 8.34 19.01 -5.43
N SER A 321 8.32 17.70 -5.23
CA SER A 321 8.30 17.11 -3.88
C SER A 321 9.69 17.02 -3.26
N LEU A 322 9.72 16.95 -1.94
CA LEU A 322 10.92 16.69 -1.14
C LEU A 322 10.82 15.30 -0.50
N ILE A 323 11.78 14.44 -0.82
CA ILE A 323 11.89 13.09 -0.24
C ILE A 323 13.21 13.03 0.52
N GLU A 324 13.15 13.12 1.85
CA GLU A 324 14.35 13.28 2.68
C GLU A 324 14.38 12.47 3.97
N ASP A 325 15.58 12.12 4.43
CA ASP A 325 15.78 11.49 5.75
C ASP A 325 14.99 10.18 5.94
N ASN A 326 14.61 9.50 4.86
CA ASN A 326 13.89 8.22 4.93
C ASN A 326 14.87 7.05 4.98
N HIS A 327 14.48 5.98 5.65
CA HIS A 327 15.14 4.68 5.59
C HIS A 327 14.28 3.75 4.72
N ILE A 328 14.80 3.33 3.57
CA ILE A 328 14.06 2.52 2.58
C ILE A 328 14.80 1.21 2.35
N HIS A 329 14.18 0.07 2.67
CA HIS A 329 14.86 -1.20 2.59
C HIS A 329 13.97 -2.42 2.36
N HIS A 330 14.54 -3.52 1.91
CA HIS A 330 13.82 -4.78 1.64
C HIS A 330 12.68 -4.57 0.67
N ILE A 331 13.01 -3.98 -0.49
CA ILE A 331 12.03 -3.69 -1.55
C ILE A 331 12.21 -4.70 -2.67
N ASN A 332 11.15 -5.49 -2.93
CA ASN A 332 11.12 -6.61 -3.87
C ASN A 332 12.09 -7.77 -3.51
N ASN A 333 12.36 -7.99 -2.22
CA ASN A 333 13.27 -9.03 -1.77
C ASN A 333 12.70 -10.45 -1.87
N MET A 334 11.36 -10.61 -1.87
CA MET A 334 10.75 -11.92 -2.08
C MET A 334 10.91 -12.38 -3.53
N MET A 335 11.10 -11.44 -4.46
CA MET A 335 11.27 -11.69 -5.90
C MET A 335 10.08 -12.47 -6.51
N GLU A 336 8.88 -12.32 -5.92
CA GLU A 336 7.63 -12.87 -6.48
C GLU A 336 7.07 -12.00 -7.61
N LEU A 337 7.38 -10.70 -7.58
CA LEU A 337 7.01 -9.74 -8.61
C LEU A 337 8.20 -9.44 -9.51
N GLY A 338 7.95 -9.31 -10.82
CA GLY A 338 8.97 -8.98 -11.80
C GLY A 338 8.41 -8.13 -12.92
N GLY A 339 9.03 -6.97 -13.17
CA GLY A 339 8.59 -6.01 -14.18
C GLY A 339 9.46 -4.76 -14.17
N ALA A 340 9.29 -3.91 -15.18
CA ALA A 340 10.06 -2.67 -15.30
C ALA A 340 9.51 -1.54 -14.42
N GLU A 341 8.95 -1.82 -13.24
CA GLU A 341 8.41 -0.79 -12.32
C GLU A 341 8.87 -0.95 -10.87
N ILE A 342 9.99 -1.64 -10.66
CA ILE A 342 10.49 -2.03 -9.33
C ILE A 342 11.72 -1.21 -8.93
N ALA A 343 11.64 -0.51 -7.79
CA ALA A 343 12.77 0.14 -7.13
C ALA A 343 12.40 0.60 -5.72
N GLY A 344 13.39 0.87 -4.86
CA GLY A 344 13.19 1.55 -3.58
C GLY A 344 12.42 2.86 -3.74
N ILE A 345 12.84 3.68 -4.70
CA ILE A 345 12.07 4.81 -5.22
C ILE A 345 11.99 4.73 -6.75
N LYS A 346 10.78 4.68 -7.33
CA LYS A 346 10.59 4.83 -8.78
C LYS A 346 9.71 6.04 -9.10
N MET A 347 10.26 7.02 -9.81
CA MET A 347 9.53 8.24 -10.16
C MET A 347 9.59 8.52 -11.66
N HIS A 348 8.43 8.81 -12.25
CA HIS A 348 8.29 9.32 -13.61
C HIS A 348 7.82 10.76 -13.58
N ALA A 349 8.41 11.60 -14.42
CA ALA A 349 8.24 13.05 -14.35
C ALA A 349 8.59 13.59 -12.95
N ALA A 350 9.77 13.23 -12.48
CA ALA A 350 10.35 13.72 -11.22
C ALA A 350 10.85 15.17 -11.35
N ILE A 351 9.99 16.08 -11.84
CA ILE A 351 10.34 17.48 -12.13
C ILE A 351 10.57 18.23 -10.82
N ASP A 352 11.76 18.83 -10.67
CA ASP A 352 12.23 19.54 -9.47
C ASP A 352 12.04 18.74 -8.17
N VAL A 353 12.10 17.40 -8.24
CA VAL A 353 12.00 16.55 -7.05
C VAL A 353 13.36 16.47 -6.37
N THR A 354 13.41 16.77 -5.07
CA THR A 354 14.64 16.66 -4.28
C THR A 354 14.66 15.35 -3.50
N PHE A 355 15.62 14.48 -3.81
CA PHE A 355 15.98 13.34 -2.98
C PHE A 355 17.22 13.67 -2.17
N ARG A 356 17.16 13.71 -0.83
CA ARG A 356 18.35 14.00 -0.01
C ARG A 356 18.38 13.24 1.31
N ARG A 357 19.56 12.76 1.70
CA ARG A 357 19.79 12.10 3.01
C ARG A 357 18.91 10.86 3.27
N ASN A 358 18.41 10.21 2.22
CA ASN A 358 17.74 8.92 2.35
C ASN A 358 18.80 7.81 2.48
N TYR A 359 18.54 6.82 3.34
CA TYR A 359 19.33 5.60 3.43
C TYR A 359 18.57 4.46 2.73
N ILE A 360 19.09 4.02 1.57
CA ILE A 360 18.42 3.04 0.71
C ILE A 360 19.33 1.82 0.55
N HIS A 361 18.85 0.63 0.92
CA HIS A 361 19.62 -0.61 0.83
C HIS A 361 18.72 -1.84 0.73
N HIS A 362 19.28 -2.98 0.27
CA HIS A 362 18.50 -4.22 0.13
C HIS A 362 17.23 -3.99 -0.70
N CYS A 363 17.41 -3.41 -1.88
CA CYS A 363 16.35 -3.23 -2.86
C CYS A 363 16.87 -3.78 -4.18
N THR A 364 16.02 -4.42 -4.98
CA THR A 364 16.39 -4.86 -6.34
C THR A 364 17.00 -3.71 -7.16
N MET A 365 16.48 -2.49 -6.96
CA MET A 365 17.08 -1.25 -7.45
C MET A 365 16.87 -0.14 -6.41
N GLY A 366 17.85 0.77 -6.26
CA GLY A 366 17.79 1.86 -5.27
C GLY A 366 16.80 2.97 -5.66
N ILE A 367 17.17 3.78 -6.66
CA ILE A 367 16.35 4.86 -7.21
C ILE A 367 16.29 4.69 -8.73
N TRP A 368 15.09 4.79 -9.30
CA TRP A 368 14.85 4.81 -10.73
C TRP A 368 14.03 6.06 -11.10
N CYS A 369 14.71 7.06 -11.63
CA CYS A 369 14.06 8.19 -12.29
C CYS A 369 13.87 7.86 -13.77
N ASP A 370 12.63 7.67 -14.20
CA ASP A 370 12.28 7.16 -15.52
C ASP A 370 11.41 8.19 -16.24
N TRP A 371 11.94 8.83 -17.29
CA TRP A 371 11.33 9.95 -18.01
C TRP A 371 11.23 11.24 -17.20
N GLU A 372 11.41 12.37 -17.90
CA GLU A 372 11.12 13.73 -17.39
C GLU A 372 11.75 14.05 -16.02
N ALA A 373 12.93 13.47 -15.75
CA ALA A 373 13.78 13.82 -14.61
C ALA A 373 14.50 15.16 -14.92
N GLN A 374 13.79 16.26 -14.67
CA GLN A 374 14.22 17.62 -15.00
C GLN A 374 14.22 18.49 -13.75
N GLY A 375 15.32 19.20 -13.49
CA GLY A 375 15.53 20.00 -12.27
C GLY A 375 16.56 19.39 -11.34
#